data_AF-A0A2H9PL89-F1
#
_entry.id   AF-A0A2H9PL89-F1
#
_cell.length_a   1.000
_cell.length_b   1.000
_cell.length_c   1.000
_cell.angle_alpha   90.00
_cell.angle_beta   90.00
_cell.angle_gamma   90.00
#
_symmetry.space_group_name_H-M   'P 1'
#
loop_
_entity.id
_entity.type
_entity.pdbx_description
1 polymer ?
#
loop_
_entity_poly.entity_id
_entity_poly.type
_entity_poly.pdbx_seq_one_letter_code
_entity_poly.pdbx_strand_id
1 'polypeptide(L)'
;METYKVKSITISRKPGENKDGFKTAFIGLFTDNNPHLKAKVPLKVLEFKNTEKVRIRELRNISYYLAGNDIVINDLLKVNFDVKKNVLTITGEQELPELD
;
A
#
# COMPACT_ATOMS: atom_id res chain seq x y z
N MET A 1 -4.72 -13.19 -6.68
CA MET A 1 -3.68 -12.83 -5.70
C MET A 1 -2.42 -12.47 -6.47
N GLU A 2 -1.89 -11.27 -6.27
CA GLU A 2 -0.63 -10.81 -6.88
C GLU A 2 0.43 -10.60 -5.79
N THR A 3 1.69 -10.96 -6.06
CA THR A 3 2.80 -10.87 -5.11
C THR A 3 3.96 -10.10 -5.72
N TYR A 4 4.58 -9.22 -4.92
CA TYR A 4 5.69 -8.39 -5.34
C TYR A 4 6.81 -8.39 -4.29
N LYS A 5 8.08 -8.43 -4.74
CA LYS A 5 9.27 -8.24 -3.91
C LYS A 5 9.70 -6.78 -3.95
N VAL A 6 9.42 -6.03 -2.89
CA VAL A 6 9.60 -4.58 -2.78
C VAL A 6 9.93 -4.25 -1.33
N LYS A 7 10.62 -3.13 -1.06
CA LYS A 7 10.97 -2.72 0.31
C LYS A 7 9.88 -1.92 0.99
N SER A 8 9.11 -1.14 0.23
CA SER A 8 7.98 -0.42 0.78
C SER A 8 6.86 -0.25 -0.23
N ILE A 9 5.67 0.05 0.29
CA ILE A 9 4.53 0.49 -0.51
C ILE A 9 3.92 1.76 0.07
N THR A 10 3.32 2.57 -0.79
CA THR A 10 2.37 3.60 -0.38
C THR A 10 0.95 3.17 -0.74
N ILE A 11 -0.01 3.51 0.10
CA ILE A 11 -1.43 3.28 -0.08
C ILE A 11 -2.10 4.64 -0.04
N SER A 12 -2.62 5.05 -1.18
CA SER A 12 -3.33 6.30 -1.38
C SER A 12 -4.72 6.03 -1.95
N ARG A 13 -5.55 7.07 -2.01
CA ARG A 13 -6.86 7.00 -2.65
C ARG A 13 -6.98 7.99 -3.81
N LYS A 14 -7.58 7.54 -4.90
CA LYS A 14 -8.07 8.40 -5.99
C LYS A 14 -9.60 8.43 -6.00
N PRO A 15 -10.22 9.45 -6.62
CA PRO A 15 -11.64 9.42 -6.92
C PRO A 15 -12.06 8.10 -7.60
N GLY A 16 -13.30 7.68 -7.35
CA GLY A 16 -13.92 6.59 -8.09
C GLY A 16 -14.29 7.03 -9.50
N GLU A 17 -14.73 6.10 -10.34
CA GLU A 17 -15.16 6.40 -11.71
C GLU A 17 -16.46 7.22 -11.76
N ASN A 18 -17.26 7.15 -10.70
CA ASN A 18 -18.56 7.79 -10.54
C ASN A 18 -18.71 8.41 -9.13
N LYS A 19 -19.60 9.41 -9.00
CA LYS A 19 -19.80 10.16 -7.75
C LYS A 19 -20.22 9.28 -6.57
N ASP A 20 -21.05 8.28 -6.84
CA ASP A 20 -21.65 7.39 -5.83
C ASP A 20 -20.89 6.07 -5.65
N GLY A 21 -19.87 5.82 -6.46
CA GLY A 21 -19.07 4.61 -6.40
C GLY A 21 -17.98 4.63 -5.34
N PHE A 22 -17.40 3.46 -5.09
CA PHE A 22 -16.25 3.34 -4.22
C PHE A 22 -15.00 4.00 -4.83
N LYS A 23 -14.01 4.27 -3.99
CA LYS A 23 -12.77 4.94 -4.40
C LYS A 23 -11.84 3.97 -5.14
N THR A 24 -10.80 4.51 -5.76
CA THR A 24 -9.72 3.70 -6.32
C THR A 24 -8.58 3.65 -5.31
N ALA A 25 -8.18 2.46 -4.89
CA ALA A 25 -6.96 2.28 -4.11
C ALA A 25 -5.76 2.39 -5.06
N PHE A 26 -4.85 3.30 -4.75
CA PHE A 26 -3.70 3.64 -5.57
C PHE A 26 -2.44 3.26 -4.80
N ILE A 27 -1.75 2.23 -5.27
CA ILE A 27 -0.62 1.62 -4.55
C ILE A 27 0.68 1.89 -5.30
N GLY A 28 1.61 2.61 -4.68
CA GLY A 28 2.97 2.76 -5.20
C GLY A 28 3.88 1.66 -4.66
N LEU A 29 4.66 1.03 -5.53
CA LEU A 29 5.66 0.01 -5.17
C LEU A 29 7.07 0.59 -5.22
N PHE A 30 7.89 0.39 -4.19
CA PHE A 30 9.23 1.01 -4.09
C PHE A 30 10.33 0.03 -3.66
N THR A 31 11.53 0.24 -4.18
CA THR A 31 12.75 -0.53 -3.84
C THR A 31 13.47 0.00 -2.60
N ASP A 32 12.99 1.11 -2.04
CA ASP A 32 13.56 1.79 -0.87
C ASP A 32 12.51 1.94 0.23
N ASN A 33 12.95 1.95 1.48
CA ASN A 33 12.13 2.41 2.60
C ASN A 33 12.01 3.93 2.63
N ASN A 34 10.91 4.41 3.20
CA ASN A 34 10.56 5.82 3.36
C ASN A 34 10.67 6.62 2.06
N PRO A 35 9.97 6.19 0.99
CA PRO A 35 10.11 6.81 -0.34
C PRO A 35 9.68 8.29 -0.34
N HIS A 36 8.76 8.68 0.54
CA HIS A 36 8.26 10.04 0.71
C HIS A 36 9.34 11.03 1.22
N LEU A 37 10.37 10.57 1.94
CA LEU A 37 11.48 11.43 2.40
C LEU A 37 12.55 11.63 1.32
N LYS A 38 12.57 10.76 0.30
CA LYS A 38 13.64 10.68 -0.70
C LYS A 38 13.22 11.15 -2.09
N ALA A 39 12.01 11.71 -2.22
CA ALA A 39 11.41 12.10 -3.50
C ALA A 39 11.49 11.01 -4.58
N LYS A 40 11.42 9.74 -4.18
CA LYS A 40 11.53 8.60 -5.10
C LYS A 40 10.22 8.38 -5.82
N VAL A 41 10.30 8.14 -7.13
CA VAL A 41 9.14 7.68 -7.91
C VAL A 41 8.91 6.18 -7.70
N PRO A 42 7.66 5.71 -7.73
CA PRO A 42 7.37 4.29 -7.62
C PRO A 42 7.92 3.52 -8.83
N LEU A 43 8.43 2.31 -8.60
CA LEU A 43 8.81 1.37 -9.66
C LEU A 43 7.60 0.97 -10.50
N LYS A 44 6.48 0.76 -9.81
CA LYS A 44 5.20 0.38 -10.40
C LYS A 44 4.08 0.96 -9.56
N VAL A 45 3.01 1.33 -10.24
CA VAL A 45 1.76 1.76 -9.64
C VAL A 45 0.70 0.71 -9.92
N LEU A 46 -0.03 0.30 -8.90
CA LEU A 46 -1.21 -0.57 -9.00
C LEU A 46 -2.46 0.25 -8.71
N GLU A 47 -3.48 0.12 -9.55
CA GLU A 47 -4.77 0.77 -9.34
C GLU A 47 -5.86 -0.29 -9.17
N PHE A 48 -6.49 -0.30 -8.00
CA PHE A 48 -7.62 -1.17 -7.69
C PHE A 48 -8.89 -0.34 -7.63
N LYS A 49 -9.62 -0.31 -8.74
CA LYS A 49 -10.88 0.44 -8.87
C LYS A 49 -11.98 -0.17 -8.02
N ASN A 50 -13.01 0.63 -7.73
CA ASN A 50 -14.20 0.22 -6.97
C ASN A 50 -13.86 -0.44 -5.61
N THR A 51 -12.89 0.13 -4.89
CA THR A 51 -12.43 -0.36 -3.58
C THR A 51 -13.10 0.40 -2.45
N GLU A 52 -13.94 -0.28 -1.67
CA GLU A 52 -14.61 0.23 -0.46
C GLU A 52 -13.57 0.53 0.62
N LYS A 53 -12.63 -0.39 0.83
CA LYS A 53 -11.57 -0.27 1.83
C LYS A 53 -10.36 -1.13 1.51
N VAL A 54 -9.23 -0.70 2.03
CA VAL A 54 -8.00 -1.47 2.10
C VAL A 54 -7.88 -2.07 3.51
N ARG A 55 -7.71 -3.39 3.59
CA ARG A 55 -7.51 -4.11 4.85
C ARG A 55 -6.06 -4.56 4.92
N ILE A 56 -5.33 -4.07 5.90
CA ILE A 56 -3.95 -4.47 6.16
C ILE A 56 -3.97 -5.57 7.22
N ARG A 57 -3.25 -6.68 6.98
CA ARG A 57 -3.14 -7.81 7.90
C ARG A 57 -1.69 -8.25 8.01
N GLU A 58 -1.29 -8.63 9.23
CA GLU A 58 0.03 -9.24 9.51
C GLU A 58 1.24 -8.35 9.18
N LEU A 59 1.02 -7.05 9.04
CA LEU A 59 2.05 -6.03 8.82
C LEU A 59 2.07 -5.09 10.03
N ARG A 60 3.27 -4.70 10.46
CA ARG A 60 3.52 -3.99 11.72
C ARG A 60 4.22 -2.65 11.53
N ASN A 61 5.21 -2.56 10.64
CA ASN A 61 5.82 -1.25 10.32
C ASN A 61 4.94 -0.49 9.32
N ILE A 62 3.98 0.27 9.85
CA ILE A 62 2.98 1.03 9.11
C ILE A 62 2.98 2.46 9.64
N SER A 63 3.04 3.44 8.74
CA SER A 63 3.00 4.87 9.07
C SER A 63 1.86 5.54 8.31
N TYR A 64 1.09 6.39 8.98
CA TYR A 64 0.02 7.19 8.37
C TYR A 64 0.45 8.66 8.28
N TYR A 65 0.58 9.18 7.06
CA TYR A 65 1.02 10.53 6.77
C TYR A 65 -0.16 11.44 6.51
N LEU A 66 -0.44 12.34 7.46
CA LEU A 66 -1.59 13.26 7.42
C LEU A 66 -1.54 14.26 6.27
N ALA A 67 -0.35 14.71 5.87
CA ALA A 67 -0.18 15.70 4.80
C ALA A 67 -0.71 15.20 3.44
N GLY A 68 -0.47 13.91 3.13
CA GLY A 68 -0.98 13.25 1.91
C GLY A 68 -2.26 12.44 2.12
N ASN A 69 -2.60 12.14 3.38
CA ASN A 69 -3.55 11.08 3.77
C ASN A 69 -3.14 9.71 3.20
N ASP A 70 -1.83 9.44 3.22
CA ASP A 70 -1.23 8.22 2.69
C ASP A 70 -0.80 7.29 3.81
N ILE A 71 -0.93 5.99 3.60
CA ILE A 71 -0.31 4.98 4.46
C ILE A 71 0.96 4.48 3.77
N VAL A 72 2.06 4.38 4.50
CA VAL A 72 3.31 3.77 4.05
C VAL A 72 3.54 2.51 4.86
N ILE A 73 3.86 1.42 4.18
CA ILE A 73 4.31 0.17 4.81
C ILE A 73 5.76 -0.05 4.40
N ASN A 74 6.66 -0.09 5.37
CA ASN A 74 8.11 -0.23 5.17
C ASN A 74 8.60 -1.65 5.49
N ASP A 75 9.90 -1.87 5.27
CA ASP A 75 10.63 -3.08 5.66
C ASP A 75 10.04 -4.36 5.10
N LEU A 76 9.41 -4.29 3.94
CA LEU A 76 8.85 -5.44 3.26
C LEU A 76 9.97 -6.27 2.61
N LEU A 77 9.86 -7.58 2.77
CA LEU A 77 10.54 -8.56 1.92
C LEU A 77 9.66 -8.91 0.72
N LYS A 78 8.35 -9.03 0.97
CA LYS A 78 7.31 -9.24 -0.03
C LYS A 78 5.97 -8.70 0.43
N VAL A 79 5.14 -8.34 -0.54
CA VAL A 79 3.74 -7.92 -0.31
C VAL A 79 2.81 -8.70 -1.22
N ASN A 80 1.63 -9.04 -0.71
CA ASN A 80 0.57 -9.73 -1.43
C ASN A 80 -0.69 -8.89 -1.46
N PHE A 81 -1.38 -8.92 -2.60
CA PHE A 81 -2.65 -8.24 -2.82
C PHE A 81 -3.72 -9.26 -3.20
N ASP A 82 -4.81 -9.28 -2.43
CA ASP A 82 -5.99 -10.10 -2.70
C ASP A 82 -7.24 -9.24 -2.71
N VAL A 83 -7.98 -9.25 -3.82
CA VAL A 83 -9.22 -8.48 -3.97
C VAL A 83 -10.40 -9.45 -3.89
N LYS A 84 -11.29 -9.22 -2.92
CA LYS A 84 -12.55 -9.95 -2.80
C LYS A 84 -13.70 -8.97 -2.68
N LYS A 85 -14.64 -9.04 -3.63
CA LYS A 85 -15.70 -8.03 -3.82
C LYS A 85 -15.04 -6.65 -3.98
N ASN A 86 -15.25 -5.74 -3.03
CA ASN A 86 -14.74 -4.38 -3.05
C ASN A 86 -13.69 -4.13 -1.94
N VAL A 87 -13.12 -5.21 -1.38
CA VAL A 87 -12.12 -5.12 -0.30
C VAL A 87 -10.78 -5.59 -0.83
N LEU A 88 -9.79 -4.68 -0.85
CA LEU A 88 -8.40 -5.01 -1.10
C LEU A 88 -7.75 -5.45 0.22
N THR A 89 -7.29 -6.69 0.31
CA THR A 89 -6.51 -7.18 1.46
C THR A 89 -5.04 -7.18 1.11
N ILE A 90 -4.23 -6.54 1.97
CA ILE A 90 -2.78 -6.45 1.87
C ILE A 90 -2.18 -7.26 3.02
N THR A 91 -1.33 -8.23 2.68
CA THR A 91 -0.49 -9.00 3.60
C THR A 91 0.95 -8.99 3.10
N GLY A 92 1.89 -9.52 3.87
CA GLY A 92 3.28 -9.60 3.43
C GLY A 92 4.20 -10.17 4.50
N GLU A 93 5.49 -10.18 4.18
CA GLU A 93 6.56 -10.48 5.14
C GLU A 93 7.40 -9.22 5.32
N GLN A 94 7.79 -8.95 6.57
CA GLN A 94 8.64 -7.83 6.92
C GLN A 94 9.92 -8.29 7.61
N GLU A 95 11.03 -7.62 7.30
CA GLU A 95 12.28 -7.70 8.03
C GLU A 95 12.31 -6.56 9.05
N LEU A 96 11.66 -6.79 10.19
CA LEU A 96 11.58 -5.78 11.24
C LEU A 96 12.87 -5.77 12.06
N PRO A 97 13.37 -4.60 12.48
CA PRO A 97 14.41 -4.55 13.50
C PRO A 97 13.94 -5.30 14.75
N GLU A 98 14.87 -5.94 15.46
CA GLU A 98 14.58 -6.43 16.81
C GLU A 98 14.06 -5.24 17.63
N LEU A 99 12.90 -5.42 18.25
CA LEU A 99 12.33 -4.40 19.12
C LEU A 99 13.30 -4.21 20.29
N ASP A 100 13.83 -3.00 20.45
CA ASP A 100 14.38 -2.54 21.74
C ASP A 100 13.29 -2.58 22.83
#